data_AF-A0A7S2FFF6-F1
#
_entry.id   AF-A0A7S2FFF6-F1
#
_cell.length_a   1.000
_cell.length_b   1.000
_cell.length_c   1.000
_cell.angle_alpha   90.00
_cell.angle_beta   90.00
_cell.angle_gamma   90.00
#
_symmetry.space_group_name_H-M   'P 1'
#
loop_
_entity.id
_entity.type
_entity.pdbx_description
1 polymer ?
#
loop_
_entity_poly.entity_id
_entity_poly.type
_entity_poly.pdbx_seq_one_letter_code
_entity_poly.pdbx_strand_id
1 'polypeptide(L)'
;WGECAIRMAKKAGVRVTGITVSKEQLIEAKERVKRAGLADRINLVYCDYRKVVGTFDKIVSIEMIEAVGAEHLPTFFEAMARYLKPGGLAAIQVITIPDHRYEAYCSQHSDFIRTFIF
;
A
#
# COMPACT_ATOMS: atom_id res chain seq x y z
N TRP A 1 -9.49 4.17 -0.98
CA TRP A 1 -10.73 4.65 -0.31
C TRP A 1 -10.95 4.15 1.14
N GLY A 2 -9.99 3.50 1.81
CA GLY A 2 -10.09 3.20 3.26
C GLY A 2 -10.90 1.95 3.68
N GLU A 3 -11.58 1.25 2.76
CA GLU A 3 -12.43 0.09 3.10
C GLU A 3 -11.66 -1.05 3.77
N CYS A 4 -10.44 -1.36 3.31
CA CYS A 4 -9.62 -2.41 3.92
C CYS A 4 -9.29 -2.07 5.39
N ALA A 5 -8.93 -0.82 5.68
CA ALA A 5 -8.69 -0.36 7.05
C ALA A 5 -9.94 -0.50 7.94
N ILE A 6 -11.11 -0.11 7.42
CA ILE A 6 -12.39 -0.25 8.12
C ILE A 6 -12.69 -1.73 8.41
N ARG A 7 -12.53 -2.62 7.43
CA ARG A 7 -12.77 -4.06 7.61
C ARG A 7 -11.82 -4.69 8.62
N MET A 8 -10.53 -4.34 8.59
CA MET A 8 -9.55 -4.84 9.55
C MET A 8 -9.88 -4.39 10.97
N ALA A 9 -10.18 -3.11 11.18
CA ALA A 9 -10.53 -2.58 12.49
C ALA A 9 -11.83 -3.21 13.04
N LYS A 10 -12.86 -3.42 12.19
CA LYS A 10 -14.11 -4.07 12.60
C LYS A 10 -13.95 -5.55 12.93
N LYS A 11 -13.24 -6.31 12.08
CA LYS A 11 -13.15 -7.77 12.23
C LYS A 11 -12.13 -8.22 13.25
N ALA A 12 -10.99 -7.54 13.35
CA ALA A 12 -9.87 -7.95 14.18
C ALA A 12 -9.63 -7.04 15.38
N GLY A 13 -10.39 -5.95 15.52
CA GLY A 13 -10.23 -5.00 16.64
C GLY A 13 -8.90 -4.25 16.67
N VAL A 14 -8.15 -4.27 15.56
CA VAL A 14 -6.80 -3.69 15.47
C VAL A 14 -6.85 -2.17 15.25
N ARG A 15 -5.74 -1.50 15.58
CA ARG A 15 -5.49 -0.11 15.17
C ARG A 15 -4.82 -0.13 13.79
N VAL A 16 -5.28 0.75 12.90
CA VAL A 16 -4.79 0.79 11.51
C VAL A 16 -4.22 2.17 11.23
N THR A 17 -3.00 2.22 10.70
CA THR A 17 -2.50 3.40 10.01
C THR A 17 -2.56 3.13 8.51
N GLY A 18 -3.35 3.91 7.78
CA GLY A 18 -3.42 3.87 6.32
C GLY A 18 -2.72 5.07 5.71
N ILE A 19 -2.00 4.86 4.62
CA ILE A 19 -1.33 5.91 3.87
C ILE A 19 -1.89 6.03 2.46
N THR A 20 -1.83 7.22 1.89
CA THR A 20 -2.16 7.46 0.48
C THR A 20 -1.40 8.69 -0.03
N VAL A 21 -1.14 8.71 -1.34
CA VAL A 21 -0.60 9.87 -2.06
C VAL A 21 -1.70 10.68 -2.77
N SER A 22 -2.98 10.34 -2.58
CA SER A 22 -4.12 11.14 -3.08
C SER A 22 -4.84 11.85 -1.93
N LYS A 23 -5.03 13.16 -2.08
CA LYS A 23 -5.76 13.98 -1.12
C LYS A 23 -7.25 13.67 -1.14
N GLU A 24 -7.79 13.39 -2.33
CA GLU A 24 -9.19 13.05 -2.58
C GLU A 24 -9.54 11.72 -1.91
N GLN A 25 -8.69 10.70 -2.09
CA GLN A 25 -8.83 9.43 -1.39
C GLN A 25 -8.75 9.60 0.12
N LEU A 26 -7.85 10.45 0.60
CA LEU A 26 -7.71 10.70 2.03
C LEU A 26 -8.98 11.32 2.63
N ILE A 27 -9.52 12.36 1.98
CA ILE A 27 -10.74 13.05 2.42
C ILE A 27 -11.90 12.06 2.50
N GLU A 28 -12.19 11.35 1.40
CA GLU A 28 -13.30 10.40 1.36
C GLU A 28 -13.10 9.23 2.33
N ALA A 29 -11.88 8.71 2.45
CA ALA A 29 -11.59 7.62 3.39
C ALA A 29 -11.77 8.04 4.85
N LYS A 30 -11.40 9.27 5.22
CA LYS A 30 -11.65 9.81 6.57
C LYS A 30 -13.14 9.93 6.86
N GLU A 31 -13.94 10.42 5.91
CA GLU A 31 -15.39 10.48 6.07
C GLU A 31 -16.03 9.09 6.20
N ARG A 32 -15.54 8.09 5.46
CA ARG A 32 -15.98 6.68 5.64
C ARG A 32 -15.63 6.12 7.01
N VAL A 33 -14.41 6.36 7.49
CA VAL A 33 -13.97 5.94 8.82
C VAL A 33 -14.82 6.57 9.92
N LYS A 34 -15.12 7.88 9.79
CA LYS A 34 -15.98 8.60 10.73
C LYS A 34 -17.40 8.05 10.73
N ARG A 35 -18.01 7.85 9.55
CA ARG A 35 -19.35 7.23 9.42
C ARG A 35 -19.40 5.81 9.99
N ALA A 36 -18.28 5.09 9.94
CA ALA A 36 -18.16 3.75 10.52
C ALA A 36 -17.92 3.74 12.04
N GLY A 37 -17.74 4.91 12.68
CA GLY A 37 -17.49 5.02 14.12
C GLY A 37 -16.11 4.53 14.57
N LEU A 38 -15.08 4.62 13.71
CA LEU A 38 -13.76 4.02 13.94
C LEU A 38 -12.61 5.04 13.98
N ALA A 39 -12.93 6.32 14.17
CA ALA A 39 -11.93 7.40 14.14
C ALA A 39 -10.88 7.32 15.26
N ASP A 40 -11.18 6.61 16.36
CA ASP A 40 -10.27 6.33 17.47
C ASP A 40 -9.26 5.20 17.17
N ARG A 41 -9.57 4.35 16.16
CA ARG A 41 -8.78 3.16 15.80
C ARG A 41 -8.05 3.30 14.47
N ILE A 42 -8.53 4.13 13.56
CA ILE A 42 -7.96 4.27 12.21
C ILE A 42 -7.38 5.67 12.03
N ASN A 43 -6.07 5.72 11.82
CA ASN A 43 -5.35 6.93 11.44
C ASN A 43 -5.05 6.89 9.93
N LEU A 44 -5.48 7.89 9.17
CA LEU A 44 -5.21 7.99 7.75
C LEU A 44 -4.36 9.22 7.45
N VAL A 45 -3.26 9.03 6.72
CA VAL A 45 -2.23 10.06 6.49
C VAL A 45 -1.94 10.22 5.01
N TYR A 46 -1.81 11.48 4.56
CA TYR A 46 -1.23 11.79 3.25
C TYR A 46 0.28 11.60 3.34
N CYS A 47 0.79 10.50 2.80
CA CYS A 47 2.18 10.11 3.03
C CYS A 47 2.69 9.25 1.88
N ASP A 48 3.91 9.54 1.45
CA ASP A 48 4.71 8.64 0.63
C ASP A 48 5.16 7.46 1.50
N TYR A 49 5.02 6.23 1.01
CA TYR A 49 5.38 5.03 1.78
C TYR A 49 6.86 5.03 2.22
N ARG A 50 7.74 5.74 1.51
CA ARG A 50 9.17 5.87 1.82
C ARG A 50 9.45 6.76 3.03
N LYS A 51 8.44 7.49 3.51
CA LYS A 51 8.53 8.52 4.56
C LYS A 51 7.57 8.27 5.72
N VAL A 52 7.11 7.03 5.89
CA VAL A 52 6.25 6.65 7.02
C VAL A 52 7.01 6.83 8.33
N VAL A 53 6.28 7.24 9.37
CA VAL A 53 6.80 7.39 10.73
C VAL A 53 6.24 6.27 11.60
N GLY A 54 7.12 5.60 12.34
CA GLY A 54 6.77 4.53 13.28
C GLY A 54 7.09 3.13 12.77
N THR A 55 6.71 2.13 13.57
CA THR A 55 6.85 0.70 13.25
C THR A 55 5.57 -0.05 13.56
N PHE A 56 5.33 -1.14 12.84
CA PHE A 56 4.06 -1.87 12.84
C PHE A 56 4.29 -3.35 13.09
N ASP A 57 3.34 -3.97 13.80
CA ASP A 57 3.33 -5.43 14.01
C ASP A 57 2.95 -6.19 12.73
N LYS A 58 2.18 -5.53 11.85
CA LYS A 58 1.75 -6.07 10.56
C LYS A 58 1.73 -4.99 9.49
N ILE A 59 2.14 -5.34 8.28
CA ILE A 59 2.05 -4.49 7.08
C ILE A 59 1.18 -5.19 6.04
N VAL A 60 0.29 -4.44 5.39
CA VAL A 60 -0.52 -4.93 4.27
C VAL A 60 -0.35 -3.96 3.10
N SER A 61 0.07 -4.48 1.95
CA SER A 61 0.14 -3.74 0.69
C SER A 61 -0.70 -4.45 -0.36
N ILE A 62 -1.56 -3.70 -1.05
CA ILE A 62 -2.55 -4.20 -2.00
C ILE A 62 -2.37 -3.38 -3.28
N GLU A 63 -1.98 -4.04 -4.38
CA GLU A 63 -1.89 -3.46 -5.73
C GLU A 63 -1.11 -2.12 -5.76
N MET A 64 0.04 -2.08 -5.09
CA MET A 64 0.89 -0.90 -5.04
C MET A 64 2.24 -1.13 -5.73
N ILE A 65 2.81 -2.32 -5.63
CA ILE A 65 4.17 -2.60 -6.11
C ILE A 65 4.29 -2.45 -7.64
N GLU A 66 3.18 -2.62 -8.34
CA GLU A 66 3.05 -2.48 -9.78
C GLU A 66 3.40 -1.06 -10.24
N ALA A 67 3.06 -0.05 -9.42
CA ALA A 67 3.35 1.35 -9.68
C ALA A 67 4.74 1.80 -9.17
N VAL A 68 5.50 0.92 -8.52
CA VAL A 68 6.84 1.24 -7.99
C VAL A 68 7.90 1.23 -9.11
N GLY A 69 7.77 0.31 -10.07
CA GLY A 69 8.77 0.09 -11.11
C GLY A 69 9.92 -0.82 -10.68
N ALA A 70 10.48 -1.57 -11.63
CA ALA A 70 11.47 -2.62 -11.38
C ALA A 70 12.73 -2.09 -10.65
N GLU A 71 13.22 -0.92 -11.03
CA GLU A 71 14.41 -0.29 -10.44
C GLU A 71 14.24 0.12 -8.97
N HIS A 72 13.00 0.27 -8.50
CA HIS A 72 12.69 0.71 -7.15
C HIS A 72 12.15 -0.41 -6.25
N LEU A 73 12.09 -1.65 -6.75
CA LEU A 73 11.71 -2.82 -5.94
C LEU A 73 12.58 -2.97 -4.69
N PRO A 74 13.93 -2.82 -4.73
CA PRO A 74 14.74 -2.89 -3.51
C PRO A 74 14.30 -1.86 -2.47
N THR A 75 14.11 -0.61 -2.87
CA THR A 75 13.64 0.48 -1.99
C THR A 75 12.27 0.17 -1.36
N PHE A 76 11.36 -0.45 -2.11
CA PHE A 76 10.06 -0.88 -1.60
C PHE A 76 10.19 -1.93 -0.48
N PHE A 77 10.98 -2.97 -0.70
CA PHE A 77 11.21 -4.01 0.31
C PHE A 77 12.02 -3.51 1.50
N GLU A 78 13.00 -2.63 1.30
CA GLU A 78 13.74 -1.96 2.37
C GLU A 78 12.83 -1.09 3.24
N ALA A 79 11.91 -0.34 2.64
CA ALA A 79 10.93 0.46 3.37
C ALA A 79 10.04 -0.44 4.23
N MET A 80 9.50 -1.53 3.68
CA MET A 80 8.70 -2.47 4.47
C MET A 80 9.51 -3.08 5.63
N ALA A 81 10.75 -3.51 5.38
CA ALA A 81 11.63 -4.07 6.40
C ALA A 81 11.92 -3.07 7.52
N ARG A 82 12.12 -1.78 7.18
CA ARG A 82 12.35 -0.69 8.14
C ARG A 82 11.16 -0.48 9.08
N TYR A 83 9.94 -0.57 8.56
CA TYR A 83 8.73 -0.28 9.32
C TYR A 83 8.14 -1.51 10.01
N LEU A 84 8.60 -2.71 9.69
CA LEU A 84 8.12 -3.94 10.32
C LEU A 84 8.92 -4.21 11.60
N LYS A 85 8.22 -4.43 12.72
CA LYS A 85 8.88 -4.84 13.97
C LYS A 85 9.50 -6.24 13.82
N PRO A 86 10.55 -6.59 14.59
CA PRO A 86 11.07 -7.96 14.65
C PRO A 86 9.94 -8.97 14.94
N GLY A 87 9.84 -10.02 14.13
CA GLY A 87 8.76 -11.02 14.22
C GLY A 87 7.39 -10.58 13.66
N GLY A 88 7.30 -9.37 13.08
CA GLY A 88 6.10 -8.89 12.40
C GLY A 88 5.80 -9.65 11.11
N LEU A 89 4.57 -9.46 10.60
CA LEU A 89 4.14 -10.11 9.35
C LEU A 89 3.78 -9.09 8.27
N ALA A 90 4.27 -9.29 7.05
CA ALA A 90 3.87 -8.53 5.89
C ALA A 90 3.01 -9.39 4.95
N ALA A 91 1.92 -8.83 4.45
CA ALA A 91 1.11 -9.40 3.39
C ALA A 91 1.12 -8.47 2.18
N ILE A 92 1.52 -9.00 1.02
CA ILE A 92 1.61 -8.23 -0.22
C ILE A 92 0.73 -8.95 -1.25
N GLN A 93 -0.30 -8.27 -1.73
CA GLN A 93 -1.10 -8.74 -2.85
C GLN A 93 -0.75 -7.90 -4.08
N VAL A 94 -0.36 -8.59 -5.14
CA VAL A 94 0.21 -8.00 -6.35
C VAL A 94 -0.23 -8.79 -7.56
N ILE A 95 -0.25 -8.14 -8.71
CA ILE A 95 -0.30 -8.79 -10.03
C ILE A 95 1.12 -9.22 -10.40
N THR A 96 1.28 -10.45 -10.87
CA THR A 96 2.58 -11.01 -11.29
C THR A 96 2.59 -11.34 -12.77
N ILE A 97 3.80 -11.45 -13.32
CA ILE A 97 4.03 -11.92 -14.69
C ILE A 97 5.00 -13.11 -14.65
N PRO A 98 4.92 -14.05 -15.61
CA PRO A 98 5.88 -15.15 -15.71
C PRO A 98 7.31 -14.64 -15.94
N ASP A 99 8.30 -15.28 -15.30
CA ASP A 99 9.72 -14.87 -15.31
C ASP A 99 10.29 -14.67 -16.72
N HIS A 100 9.95 -15.55 -17.66
CA HIS A 100 10.41 -15.46 -19.06
C HIS A 100 9.93 -14.19 -19.79
N ARG A 101 8.94 -13.47 -19.24
CA ARG A 101 8.44 -12.19 -19.77
C ARG A 101 8.99 -10.98 -19.02
N TYR A 102 9.64 -11.17 -17.87
CA TYR A 102 10.04 -10.09 -16.99
C TYR A 102 11.09 -9.18 -17.62
N GLU A 103 12.12 -9.76 -18.25
CA GLU A 103 13.17 -8.99 -18.90
C GLU A 103 12.62 -8.14 -20.05
N ALA A 104 11.75 -8.70 -20.89
CA ALA A 104 11.06 -7.98 -21.95
C ALA A 104 10.17 -6.86 -21.38
N TYR A 105 9.40 -7.13 -20.32
CA TYR A 105 8.57 -6.13 -19.66
C TYR A 105 9.38 -4.94 -19.12
N CYS A 106 10.58 -5.20 -18.60
CA CYS A 106 11.46 -4.15 -18.06
C CYS A 106 12.20 -3.37 -19.15
N SER A 107 12.55 -4.02 -20.27
CA SER A 107 13.39 -3.44 -21.33
C SER A 107 12.63 -2.85 -22.50
N GLN A 108 11.42 -3.33 -22.79
CA GLN A 108 10.62 -2.84 -23.91
C GLN A 108 9.98 -1.49 -23.61
N HIS A 109 9.88 -0.66 -24.65
CA HIS A 109 9.13 0.58 -24.61
C HIS A 109 7.64 0.30 -24.39
N SER A 110 7.01 1.23 -23.68
CA SER A 110 5.63 1.24 -23.21
C SER A 110 4.62 0.51 -24.11
N ASP A 111 3.81 -0.38 -23.52
CA ASP A 111 2.66 -0.99 -24.18
C ASP A 111 1.42 -0.08 -24.06
N PHE A 112 0.26 -0.53 -24.57
CA PHE A 112 -0.98 0.24 -24.49
C PHE A 112 -1.36 0.56 -23.03
N ILE A 113 -1.23 -0.41 -22.12
CA ILE A 113 -1.64 -0.25 -20.72
C ILE A 113 -0.74 0.79 -20.04
N ARG A 114 0.58 0.71 -20.21
CA ARG A 114 1.56 1.66 -19.64
C ARG A 114 1.57 3.04 -20.31
N THR A 115 0.97 3.17 -21.49
CA THR A 115 0.91 4.46 -22.20
C THR A 115 -0.38 5.21 -21.91
N PHE A 116 -1.50 4.51 -21.78
CA PHE A 116 -2.82 5.12 -21.77
C PHE A 116 -3.63 4.88 -20.49
N ILE A 117 -3.26 3.90 -19.66
CA ILE A 117 -4.05 3.50 -18.48
C ILE A 117 -3.30 3.78 -17.17
N PHE A 118 -2.06 3.32 -17.05
CA PHE A 118 -1.17 3.54 -15.90
C PHE A 118 0.06 4.34 -16.31
#